data_AF-A0A966QIT7-F1
#
_entry.id   AF-A0A966QIT7-F1
#
_cell.length_a   1.000
_cell.length_b   1.000
_cell.length_c   1.000
_cell.angle_alpha   90.00
_cell.angle_beta   90.00
_cell.angle_gamma   90.00
#
_symmetry.space_group_name_H-M   'P 1'
#
loop_
_entity.id
_entity.type
_entity.pdbx_description
1 polymer ?
#
loop_
_entity_poly.entity_id
_entity_poly.type
_entity_poly.pdbx_seq_one_letter_code
_entity_poly.pdbx_strand_id
1 'polypeptide(L)'
;MNNKRSSTAGEIALLKDLWPKAFPGFDKSHYEYEMYKIRNGIGDCSDLFEFAMAKRSKLKRDPTHYKDFTDGSDAKKATCFDSFSKGKFFRRVAKIANINKKKGWLRCIVGDGILDKTYYFKIPRSAYKDISVIYISFQQDGTPNFGKWGKFQVKTWKDLTH
;
A
#
# COMPACT_ATOMS: atom_id res chain seq x y z
N MET A 1 -6.24 22.70 0.92
CA MET A 1 -4.80 22.44 1.19
C MET A 1 -4.52 21.23 2.12
N ASN A 2 -5.48 20.35 2.46
CA ASN A 2 -5.28 19.30 3.47
C ASN A 2 -4.80 17.92 2.95
N ASN A 3 -4.87 17.63 1.63
CA ASN A 3 -4.54 16.29 1.12
C ASN A 3 -3.05 15.92 1.16
N LYS A 4 -2.14 16.92 1.17
CA LYS A 4 -0.70 16.63 1.15
C LYS A 4 -0.22 16.03 2.49
N ARG A 5 -0.73 16.56 3.62
CA ARG A 5 -0.38 16.11 4.98
C ARG A 5 -0.85 14.68 5.30
N SER A 6 -2.05 14.30 4.86
CA SER A 6 -2.56 12.94 5.09
C SER A 6 -1.79 11.88 4.29
N SER A 7 -1.37 12.20 3.07
CA SER A 7 -0.54 11.29 2.27
C SER A 7 0.85 11.07 2.89
N THR A 8 1.52 12.13 3.38
CA THR A 8 2.83 12.01 4.04
C THR A 8 2.76 11.16 5.29
N ALA A 9 1.76 11.34 6.14
CA ALA A 9 1.59 10.52 7.34
C ALA A 9 1.35 9.04 6.99
N GLY A 10 0.57 8.77 5.93
CA GLY A 10 0.40 7.40 5.41
C GLY A 10 1.71 6.80 4.90
N GLU A 11 2.53 7.57 4.18
CA GLU A 11 3.87 7.12 3.75
C GLU A 11 4.79 6.81 4.92
N ILE A 12 4.73 7.60 6.00
CA ILE A 12 5.53 7.35 7.22
C ILE A 12 5.13 6.01 7.85
N ALA A 13 3.82 5.73 7.95
CA ALA A 13 3.33 4.44 8.45
C ALA A 13 3.84 3.28 7.59
N LEU A 14 3.86 3.45 6.26
CA LEU A 14 4.40 2.47 5.32
C LEU A 14 5.90 2.27 5.50
N LEU A 15 6.68 3.35 5.62
CA LEU A 15 8.13 3.26 5.81
C LEU A 15 8.48 2.51 7.11
N LYS A 16 7.81 2.86 8.22
CA LYS A 16 7.98 2.16 9.52
C LYS A 16 7.75 0.67 9.40
N ASP A 17 6.72 0.28 8.64
CA ASP A 17 6.34 -1.11 8.46
C ASP A 17 7.26 -1.87 7.49
N LEU A 18 7.64 -1.24 6.37
CA LEU A 18 8.38 -1.88 5.29
C LEU A 18 9.89 -1.92 5.53
N TRP A 19 10.46 -0.90 6.18
CA TRP A 19 11.91 -0.80 6.41
C TRP A 19 12.51 -2.04 7.10
N PRO A 20 12.02 -2.50 8.26
CA PRO A 20 12.59 -3.70 8.91
C PRO A 20 12.39 -4.99 8.10
N LYS A 21 11.41 -5.01 7.18
CA LYS A 21 11.18 -6.14 6.27
C LYS A 21 12.20 -6.12 5.14
N ALA A 22 12.46 -4.97 4.55
CA ALA A 22 13.47 -4.78 3.51
C ALA A 22 14.92 -4.89 4.04
N PHE A 23 15.20 -4.39 5.24
CA PHE A 23 16.56 -4.23 5.75
C PHE A 23 16.64 -4.67 7.23
N PRO A 24 16.58 -5.99 7.52
CA PRO A 24 16.80 -6.46 8.89
C PRO A 24 18.19 -6.08 9.40
N GLY A 25 18.26 -5.54 10.62
CA GLY A 25 19.53 -5.25 11.29
C GLY A 25 20.33 -4.10 10.68
N PHE A 26 19.70 -3.24 9.86
CA PHE A 26 20.38 -2.15 9.16
C PHE A 26 20.53 -0.90 10.03
N ASP A 27 21.49 -0.06 9.65
CA ASP A 27 21.85 1.19 10.32
C ASP A 27 20.68 2.20 10.36
N LYS A 28 20.49 2.80 11.53
CA LYS A 28 19.48 3.83 11.81
C LYS A 28 19.68 5.07 10.93
N SER A 29 20.91 5.42 10.55
CA SER A 29 21.19 6.63 9.75
C SER A 29 20.46 6.65 8.40
N HIS A 30 20.42 5.50 7.71
CA HIS A 30 19.75 5.35 6.42
C HIS A 30 18.23 5.45 6.57
N TYR A 31 17.67 4.85 7.63
CA TYR A 31 16.25 4.97 7.93
C TYR A 31 15.84 6.42 8.17
N GLU A 32 16.63 7.18 8.93
CA GLU A 32 16.35 8.59 9.19
C GLU A 32 16.44 9.44 7.91
N TYR A 33 17.36 9.10 7.00
CA TYR A 33 17.46 9.75 5.70
C TYR A 33 16.24 9.46 4.81
N GLU A 34 15.76 8.21 4.76
CA GLU A 34 14.51 7.88 4.06
C GLU A 34 13.31 8.58 4.69
N MET A 35 13.25 8.62 6.02
CA MET A 35 12.21 9.33 6.76
C MET A 35 12.21 10.83 6.43
N TYR A 36 13.39 11.44 6.31
CA TYR A 36 13.54 12.81 5.85
C TYR A 36 12.97 13.01 4.44
N LYS A 37 13.31 12.13 3.48
CA LYS A 37 12.77 12.22 2.11
C LYS A 37 11.25 12.12 2.09
N ILE A 38 10.67 11.19 2.84
CA ILE A 38 9.20 11.02 2.94
C ILE A 38 8.54 12.25 3.54
N ARG A 39 9.07 12.80 4.65
CA ARG A 39 8.53 14.00 5.30
C ARG A 39 8.51 15.23 4.40
N ASN A 40 9.49 15.34 3.51
CA ASN A 40 9.59 16.44 2.55
C ASN A 40 8.83 16.15 1.22
N GLY A 41 8.14 15.01 1.12
CA GLY A 41 7.38 14.63 -0.08
C GLY A 41 8.26 14.28 -1.29
N ILE A 42 9.50 13.88 -1.05
CA ILE A 42 10.50 13.50 -2.06
C ILE A 42 10.51 11.98 -2.26
N GLY A 43 10.21 11.20 -1.21
CA GLY A 43 10.21 9.75 -1.24
C GLY A 43 8.84 9.13 -1.52
N ASP A 44 8.84 7.89 -2.01
CA ASP A 44 7.67 7.04 -2.20
C ASP A 44 8.01 5.59 -1.82
N CYS A 45 7.15 4.91 -1.05
CA CYS A 45 7.45 3.55 -0.58
C CYS A 45 7.10 2.41 -1.58
N SER A 46 6.78 2.69 -2.84
CA SER A 46 6.35 1.64 -3.80
C SER A 46 7.46 0.64 -4.09
N ASP A 47 8.65 1.13 -4.46
CA ASP A 47 9.81 0.28 -4.74
C ASP A 47 10.28 -0.46 -3.47
N LEU A 48 10.21 0.20 -2.32
CA LEU A 48 10.52 -0.40 -1.03
C LEU A 48 9.58 -1.58 -0.73
N PHE A 49 8.30 -1.46 -1.06
CA PHE A 49 7.33 -2.53 -0.88
C PHE A 49 7.63 -3.72 -1.78
N GLU A 50 7.87 -3.50 -3.07
CA GLU A 50 8.27 -4.56 -4.02
C GLU A 50 9.56 -5.26 -3.59
N PHE A 51 10.56 -4.47 -3.16
CA PHE A 51 11.82 -5.00 -2.68
C PHE A 51 11.65 -5.83 -1.40
N ALA A 52 10.91 -5.32 -0.41
CA ALA A 52 10.62 -6.05 0.82
C ALA A 52 9.91 -7.38 0.53
N MET A 53 8.94 -7.35 -0.40
CA MET A 53 8.20 -8.53 -0.87
C MET A 53 9.14 -9.57 -1.46
N ALA A 54 9.97 -9.19 -2.44
CA ALA A 54 10.90 -10.11 -3.08
C ALA A 54 11.94 -10.68 -2.10
N LYS A 55 12.42 -9.88 -1.14
CA LYS A 55 13.44 -10.29 -0.18
C LYS A 55 12.94 -11.24 0.91
N ARG A 56 11.67 -11.11 1.32
CA ARG A 56 11.08 -11.86 2.44
C ARG A 56 10.10 -12.94 2.04
N SER A 57 9.97 -13.21 0.74
CA SER A 57 9.10 -14.24 0.20
C SER A 57 9.84 -15.09 -0.82
N LYS A 58 9.15 -16.08 -1.40
CA LYS A 58 9.65 -16.85 -2.55
C LYS A 58 9.36 -16.15 -3.89
N LEU A 59 8.83 -14.93 -3.87
CA LEU A 59 8.51 -14.17 -5.07
C LEU A 59 9.79 -13.64 -5.70
N LYS A 60 9.94 -13.87 -7.00
CA LYS A 60 11.01 -13.27 -7.80
C LYS A 60 10.44 -12.08 -8.55
N ARG A 61 11.20 -10.98 -8.62
CA ARG A 61 10.81 -9.83 -9.45
C ARG A 61 10.85 -10.22 -10.92
N ASP A 62 9.87 -9.74 -11.68
CA ASP A 62 9.84 -9.87 -13.14
C ASP A 62 10.18 -8.50 -13.75
N PRO A 63 11.26 -8.38 -14.56
CA PRO A 63 11.60 -7.11 -15.21
C PRO A 63 10.68 -6.76 -16.39
N THR A 64 9.76 -7.66 -16.78
CA THR A 64 8.84 -7.45 -17.90
C THR A 64 7.87 -6.31 -17.59
N HIS A 65 7.66 -5.44 -18.58
CA HIS A 65 6.74 -4.31 -18.47
C HIS A 65 5.35 -4.74 -17.95
N TYR A 66 4.84 -4.01 -16.96
CA TYR A 66 3.57 -4.23 -16.25
C TYR A 66 3.48 -5.44 -15.32
N LYS A 67 4.57 -6.16 -15.03
CA LYS A 67 4.57 -7.24 -14.04
C LYS A 67 5.55 -6.89 -12.93
N ASP A 68 5.14 -7.14 -11.69
CA ASP A 68 6.05 -6.92 -10.56
C ASP A 68 6.73 -8.26 -10.15
N PHE A 69 6.03 -9.40 -10.30
CA PHE A 69 6.54 -10.73 -9.91
C PHE A 69 6.32 -11.85 -10.95
N THR A 70 7.18 -12.87 -10.91
CA THR A 70 7.18 -14.00 -11.85
C THR A 70 5.98 -14.95 -11.71
N ASP A 71 5.28 -14.94 -10.57
CA ASP A 71 4.02 -15.68 -10.37
C ASP A 71 2.80 -14.98 -11.01
N GLY A 72 3.04 -13.87 -11.72
CA GLY A 72 2.02 -13.06 -12.38
C GLY A 72 1.24 -12.12 -11.45
N SER A 73 1.61 -12.07 -10.17
CA SER A 73 1.05 -11.13 -9.21
C SER A 73 1.74 -9.77 -9.24
N ASP A 74 1.15 -8.81 -8.53
CA ASP A 74 1.63 -7.44 -8.48
C ASP A 74 1.51 -6.83 -7.09
N ALA A 75 2.45 -5.95 -6.75
CA ALA A 75 2.45 -5.17 -5.52
C ALA A 75 1.78 -3.82 -5.77
N LYS A 76 0.91 -3.39 -4.85
CA LYS A 76 0.33 -2.06 -4.88
C LYS A 76 0.35 -1.37 -3.53
N LYS A 77 0.78 -0.11 -3.54
CA LYS A 77 0.75 0.78 -2.39
C LYS A 77 -0.41 1.76 -2.52
N ALA A 78 -1.00 2.13 -1.40
CA ALA A 78 -1.86 3.30 -1.30
C ALA A 78 -1.74 3.93 0.09
N THR A 79 -2.08 5.21 0.18
CA THR A 79 -2.26 5.91 1.45
C THR A 79 -3.69 6.41 1.58
N CYS A 80 -4.19 6.49 2.81
CA CYS A 80 -5.52 6.99 3.09
C CYS A 80 -5.58 8.52 2.93
N PHE A 81 -6.56 9.00 2.18
CA PHE A 81 -6.85 10.42 2.01
C PHE A 81 -8.35 10.69 2.10
N ASP A 82 -8.70 11.96 2.30
CA ASP A 82 -10.07 12.41 2.37
C ASP A 82 -10.65 12.59 0.97
N SER A 83 -11.71 11.85 0.66
CA SER A 83 -12.42 11.98 -0.61
C SER A 83 -13.49 13.06 -0.50
N PHE A 84 -13.34 14.09 -1.32
CA PHE A 84 -14.32 15.17 -1.50
C PHE A 84 -15.13 14.94 -2.79
N SER A 85 -16.43 15.15 -2.73
CA SER A 85 -17.29 15.21 -3.91
C SER A 85 -18.27 16.36 -3.78
N LYS A 86 -18.33 17.23 -4.79
CA LYS A 86 -19.24 18.40 -4.85
C LYS A 86 -19.26 19.24 -3.54
N GLY A 87 -18.08 19.51 -2.98
CA GLY A 87 -17.94 20.31 -1.76
C GLY A 87 -18.33 19.61 -0.45
N LYS A 88 -18.78 18.34 -0.50
CA LYS A 88 -19.09 17.55 0.69
C LYS A 88 -17.99 16.52 0.96
N PHE A 89 -17.60 16.42 2.23
CA PHE A 89 -16.76 15.32 2.71
C PHE A 89 -17.57 14.03 2.60
N PHE A 90 -17.06 13.06 1.85
CA PHE A 90 -17.83 11.84 1.57
C PHE A 90 -17.34 10.67 2.42
N ARG A 91 -16.02 10.46 2.44
CA ARG A 91 -15.39 9.32 3.13
C ARG A 91 -13.87 9.44 3.05
N ARG A 92 -13.20 8.78 3.99
CA ARG A 92 -11.76 8.54 3.92
C ARG A 92 -11.50 7.25 3.14
N VAL A 93 -10.59 7.29 2.17
CA VAL A 93 -10.33 6.15 1.27
C VAL A 93 -8.85 6.01 0.95
N ALA A 94 -8.42 4.79 0.66
CA ALA A 94 -7.18 4.51 -0.06
C ALA A 94 -7.52 4.07 -1.49
N LYS A 95 -6.91 4.73 -2.48
CA LYS A 95 -7.15 4.48 -3.90
C LYS A 95 -6.02 3.63 -4.47
N ILE A 96 -6.34 2.42 -4.94
CA ILE A 96 -5.41 1.55 -5.67
C ILE A 96 -5.83 1.57 -7.14
N ALA A 97 -5.03 2.20 -8.00
CA ALA A 97 -5.36 2.44 -9.40
C ALA A 97 -4.45 1.65 -10.36
N ASN A 98 -4.76 1.75 -11.67
CA ASN A 98 -3.99 1.13 -12.76
C ASN A 98 -3.88 -0.40 -12.64
N ILE A 99 -4.97 -1.04 -12.20
CA ILE A 99 -5.01 -2.49 -11.97
C ILE A 99 -5.62 -3.29 -13.13
N ASN A 100 -6.18 -2.63 -14.13
CA ASN A 100 -6.87 -3.27 -15.26
C ASN A 100 -5.96 -4.22 -16.07
N LYS A 101 -4.67 -3.87 -16.21
CA LYS A 101 -3.67 -4.70 -16.91
C LYS A 101 -3.05 -5.80 -16.06
N LYS A 102 -3.29 -5.81 -14.74
CA LYS A 102 -2.70 -6.79 -13.82
C LYS A 102 -3.46 -8.12 -13.94
N LYS A 103 -2.73 -9.23 -13.91
CA LYS A 103 -3.23 -10.55 -14.34
C LYS A 103 -3.38 -11.56 -13.20
N GLY A 104 -2.60 -11.44 -12.13
CA GLY A 104 -2.62 -12.37 -11.00
C GLY A 104 -3.24 -11.80 -9.73
N TRP A 105 -2.70 -12.20 -8.59
CA TRP A 105 -3.09 -11.62 -7.32
C TRP A 105 -2.57 -10.18 -7.19
N LEU A 106 -3.37 -9.28 -6.61
CA LEU A 106 -2.87 -8.01 -6.11
C LEU A 106 -2.51 -8.17 -4.65
N ARG A 107 -1.26 -7.84 -4.33
CA ARG A 107 -0.74 -7.79 -2.97
C ARG A 107 -0.61 -6.33 -2.59
N CYS A 108 -1.55 -5.84 -1.79
CA CYS A 108 -1.67 -4.43 -1.50
C CYS A 108 -1.24 -4.12 -0.07
N ILE A 109 -0.59 -2.98 0.12
CA ILE A 109 -0.35 -2.34 1.41
C ILE A 109 -1.00 -0.96 1.43
N VAL A 110 -1.74 -0.68 2.50
CA VAL A 110 -2.42 0.61 2.70
C VAL A 110 -1.87 1.27 3.97
N GLY A 111 -1.34 2.48 3.84
CA GLY A 111 -0.85 3.30 4.96
C GLY A 111 -1.92 4.25 5.47
N ASP A 112 -2.27 4.14 6.74
CA ASP A 112 -3.16 5.04 7.45
C ASP A 112 -2.36 5.98 8.35
N GLY A 113 -2.32 7.26 7.96
CA GLY A 113 -1.65 8.30 8.73
C GLY A 113 -2.35 8.80 10.00
N ILE A 114 -3.63 8.48 10.22
CA ILE A 114 -4.36 8.87 11.46
C ILE A 114 -4.03 7.89 12.57
N LEU A 115 -4.15 6.59 12.30
CA LEU A 115 -3.85 5.55 13.27
C LEU A 115 -2.38 5.11 13.28
N ASP A 116 -1.54 5.68 12.39
CA ASP A 116 -0.14 5.27 12.18
C ASP A 116 0.00 3.75 11.96
N LYS A 117 -0.89 3.19 11.12
CA LYS A 117 -1.03 1.74 10.89
C LYS A 117 -0.97 1.39 9.41
N THR A 118 -0.58 0.16 9.12
CA THR A 118 -0.67 -0.43 7.79
C THR A 118 -1.69 -1.56 7.74
N TYR A 119 -2.30 -1.75 6.57
CA TYR A 119 -3.28 -2.80 6.30
C TYR A 119 -2.89 -3.55 5.03
N TYR A 120 -2.96 -4.88 5.08
CA TYR A 120 -2.60 -5.75 3.96
C TYR A 120 -3.83 -6.35 3.31
N PHE A 121 -3.82 -6.42 1.98
CA PHE A 121 -4.87 -7.07 1.21
C PHE A 121 -4.28 -7.98 0.14
N LYS A 122 -4.80 -9.21 0.05
CA LYS A 122 -4.44 -10.16 -1.00
C LYS A 122 -5.67 -10.44 -1.86
N ILE A 123 -5.77 -9.72 -2.99
CA ILE A 123 -7.00 -9.65 -3.79
C ILE A 123 -6.85 -10.51 -5.05
N PRO A 124 -7.69 -11.53 -5.28
CA PRO A 124 -7.60 -12.38 -6.45
C PRO A 124 -8.06 -11.65 -7.72
N ARG A 125 -7.51 -12.03 -8.87
CA ARG A 125 -7.88 -11.44 -10.18
C ARG A 125 -9.39 -11.43 -10.41
N SER A 126 -10.09 -12.49 -10.02
CA SER A 126 -11.55 -12.60 -10.17
C SER A 126 -12.33 -11.50 -9.46
N ALA A 127 -11.79 -10.89 -8.40
CA ALA A 127 -12.46 -9.85 -7.63
C ALA A 127 -12.32 -8.44 -8.22
N TYR A 128 -11.33 -8.21 -9.09
CA TYR A 128 -11.06 -6.91 -9.68
C TYR A 128 -11.01 -6.92 -11.22
N LYS A 129 -11.43 -8.03 -11.84
CA LYS A 129 -11.24 -8.28 -13.27
C LYS A 129 -11.78 -7.21 -14.22
N ASP A 130 -12.89 -6.58 -13.83
CA ASP A 130 -13.67 -5.66 -14.64
C ASP A 130 -13.59 -4.21 -14.12
N ILE A 131 -12.63 -3.91 -13.24
CA ILE A 131 -12.43 -2.58 -12.67
C ILE A 131 -10.99 -2.11 -12.85
N SER A 132 -10.82 -0.79 -12.92
CA SER A 132 -9.50 -0.15 -13.04
C SER A 132 -9.00 0.47 -11.73
N VAL A 133 -9.87 0.57 -10.72
CA VAL A 133 -9.60 1.21 -9.44
C VAL A 133 -10.32 0.49 -8.31
N ILE A 134 -9.60 0.26 -7.21
CA ILE A 134 -10.13 -0.18 -5.92
C ILE A 134 -10.11 1.00 -4.96
N TYR A 135 -11.22 1.22 -4.27
CA TYR A 135 -11.30 2.14 -3.13
C TYR A 135 -11.51 1.34 -1.85
N ILE A 136 -10.51 1.36 -0.97
CA ILE A 136 -10.60 0.80 0.39
C ILE A 136 -11.10 1.92 1.29
N SER A 137 -12.27 1.74 1.91
CA SER A 137 -12.88 2.78 2.75
C SER A 137 -12.44 2.68 4.21
N PHE A 138 -12.43 3.82 4.86
CA PHE A 138 -12.15 4.01 6.28
C PHE A 138 -13.17 4.99 6.86
N GLN A 139 -13.43 4.87 8.15
CA GLN A 139 -14.11 5.91 8.90
C GLN A 139 -13.21 7.15 9.03
N GLN A 140 -13.79 8.28 9.40
CA GLN A 140 -13.06 9.55 9.55
C GLN A 140 -11.99 9.50 10.64
N ASP A 141 -12.22 8.74 11.70
CA ASP A 141 -11.27 8.49 12.80
C ASP A 141 -10.17 7.47 12.41
N GLY A 142 -10.16 6.98 11.17
CA GLY A 142 -9.26 5.95 10.69
C GLY A 142 -9.69 4.53 10.99
N THR A 143 -10.79 4.32 11.72
CA THR A 143 -11.33 2.99 11.97
C THR A 143 -11.62 2.27 10.65
N PRO A 144 -11.15 1.02 10.46
CA PRO A 144 -11.44 0.21 9.30
C PRO A 144 -12.92 0.15 8.91
N ASN A 145 -13.22 0.44 7.64
CA ASN A 145 -14.51 0.12 7.01
C ASN A 145 -14.28 -0.34 5.57
N PHE A 146 -13.53 -1.44 5.42
CA PHE A 146 -13.01 -1.89 4.13
C PHE A 146 -14.08 -2.26 3.09
N GLY A 147 -15.36 -2.25 3.47
CA GLY A 147 -16.48 -2.67 2.62
C GLY A 147 -16.26 -4.08 2.08
N LYS A 148 -16.59 -4.29 0.81
CA LYS A 148 -16.44 -5.60 0.15
C LYS A 148 -15.01 -6.13 0.09
N TRP A 149 -14.01 -5.26 0.28
CA TRP A 149 -12.59 -5.64 0.22
C TRP A 149 -12.07 -6.21 1.54
N GLY A 150 -12.80 -6.04 2.65
CA GLY A 150 -12.43 -6.56 3.95
C GLY A 150 -12.23 -8.08 3.97
N LYS A 151 -12.98 -8.82 3.14
CA LYS A 151 -12.82 -10.28 2.99
C LYS A 151 -11.48 -10.73 2.39
N PHE A 152 -10.73 -9.80 1.78
CA PHE A 152 -9.39 -10.04 1.24
C PHE A 152 -8.30 -9.45 2.13
N GLN A 153 -8.65 -8.85 3.26
CA GLN A 153 -7.68 -8.38 4.23
C GLN A 153 -6.95 -9.58 4.80
N VAL A 154 -5.63 -9.46 4.90
CA VAL A 154 -4.80 -10.44 5.58
C VAL A 154 -4.14 -9.79 6.80
N LYS A 155 -3.96 -10.55 7.88
CA LYS A 155 -3.49 -10.00 9.16
C LYS A 155 -1.97 -9.85 9.20
N THR A 156 -1.25 -10.67 8.46
CA THR A 156 0.20 -10.74 8.56
C THR A 156 0.87 -10.55 7.20
N TRP A 157 2.13 -10.12 7.24
CA TRP A 157 3.00 -10.07 6.08
C TRP A 157 3.19 -11.45 5.43
N LYS A 158 3.19 -12.51 6.25
CA LYS A 158 3.31 -13.89 5.77
C LYS A 158 2.12 -14.26 4.89
N ASP A 159 0.91 -13.95 5.33
CA ASP A 159 -0.31 -14.22 4.56
C ASP A 159 -0.39 -13.41 3.26
N LEU A 160 0.25 -12.24 3.22
CA LEU A 160 0.35 -11.43 2.01
C LEU A 160 1.30 -12.05 0.99
N THR A 161 2.39 -12.67 1.46
CA THR A 161 3.51 -13.14 0.63
C THR A 161 3.38 -14.58 0.14
N HIS A 162 2.74 -15.46 0.92
CA HIS A 162 2.40 -16.84 0.53
C HIS A 162 1.04 -16.86 -0.15
#